data_AF-A0A925GRG6-F1
#
_entry.id   AF-A0A925GRG6-F1
#
_cell.length_a   1.000
_cell.length_b   1.000
_cell.length_c   1.000
_cell.angle_alpha   90.00
_cell.angle_beta   90.00
_cell.angle_gamma   90.00
#
_symmetry.space_group_name_H-M   'P 1'
#
loop_
_entity.id
_entity.type
_entity.pdbx_description
1 polymer ?
#
loop_
_entity_poly.entity_id
_entity_poly.type
_entity_poly.pdbx_seq_one_letter_code
_entity_poly.pdbx_strand_id
1 'polypeptide(L)'
;MKPIACSFLLLIGQFAFAQTPETFSRQDSLRGSLTPLRTCYDVTYYDLNVRVDPARKRIEGHNVIHYRVVEDFRRMQLDLFANLRISRITQGKRILSFTREGNAVFVDTGELQPKGSQQSVTVHYAGNPRPAVNPPWDGGFSWKKDSTGKPWVAVSCEGVGASLWWPCKDHPSDEPDSVRIRCQVPSSLTCVANG
;
A
#
# COMPACT_ATOMS: atom_id res chain seq x y z
N MET A 1 0.86 -73.18 -24.69
CA MET A 1 1.97 -72.26 -24.33
C MET A 1 1.40 -71.21 -23.39
N LYS A 2 1.84 -71.15 -22.13
CA LYS A 2 1.30 -70.23 -21.10
C LYS A 2 2.13 -68.95 -21.09
N PRO A 3 1.56 -67.74 -21.10
CA PRO A 3 2.32 -66.52 -20.95
C PRO A 3 2.59 -66.23 -19.47
N ILE A 4 3.85 -65.91 -19.16
CA ILE A 4 4.33 -65.49 -17.84
C ILE A 4 4.17 -63.97 -17.76
N ALA A 5 3.39 -63.48 -16.80
CA ALA A 5 3.26 -62.06 -16.52
C ALA A 5 4.28 -61.66 -15.43
N CYS A 6 5.22 -60.77 -15.78
CA CYS A 6 6.12 -60.11 -14.84
C CYS A 6 5.47 -58.82 -14.33
N SER A 7 5.02 -58.80 -13.07
CA SER A 7 4.64 -57.57 -12.36
C SER A 7 5.88 -56.90 -11.78
N PHE A 8 6.25 -55.74 -12.29
CA PHE A 8 7.19 -54.82 -11.66
C PHE A 8 6.43 -53.93 -10.67
N LEU A 9 6.65 -54.12 -9.37
CA LEU A 9 6.14 -53.22 -8.34
C LEU A 9 7.09 -52.02 -8.23
N LEU A 10 6.64 -50.84 -8.66
CA LEU A 10 7.37 -49.58 -8.53
C LEU A 10 7.07 -48.99 -7.13
N LEU A 11 8.03 -49.05 -6.20
CA LEU A 11 7.96 -48.28 -4.94
C LEU A 11 8.29 -46.81 -5.23
N ILE A 12 7.27 -45.95 -5.24
CA ILE A 12 7.44 -44.50 -5.28
C ILE A 12 7.64 -44.01 -3.84
N GLY A 13 8.88 -43.65 -3.49
CA GLY A 13 9.19 -42.98 -2.22
C GLY A 13 8.58 -41.59 -2.19
N GLN A 14 7.65 -41.35 -1.26
CA GLN A 14 7.10 -40.02 -1.01
C GLN A 14 8.12 -39.18 -0.23
N PHE A 15 8.85 -38.31 -0.92
CA PHE A 15 9.54 -37.20 -0.27
C PHE A 15 8.51 -36.11 0.05
N ALA A 16 8.01 -36.10 1.29
CA ALA A 16 7.26 -34.97 1.80
C ALA A 16 8.24 -33.81 2.04
N PHE A 17 8.22 -32.82 1.14
CA PHE A 17 8.81 -31.51 1.42
C PHE A 17 7.98 -30.83 2.50
N ALA A 18 8.42 -30.91 3.75
CA ALA A 18 7.89 -30.07 4.81
C ALA A 18 8.23 -28.60 4.48
N GLN A 19 7.21 -27.73 4.42
CA GLN A 19 7.41 -26.29 4.25
C GLN A 19 8.15 -25.77 5.50
N THR A 20 9.35 -25.22 5.31
CA THR A 20 9.99 -24.43 6.36
C THR A 20 9.06 -23.28 6.75
N PRO A 21 8.75 -23.09 8.06
CA PRO A 21 7.93 -21.97 8.48
C PRO A 21 8.57 -20.67 8.01
N GLU A 22 7.84 -19.86 7.23
CA GLU A 22 8.35 -18.56 6.84
C GLU A 22 8.48 -17.67 8.09
N THR A 23 9.68 -17.17 8.36
CA THR A 23 9.91 -16.19 9.42
C THR A 23 9.55 -14.81 8.90
N PHE A 24 8.32 -14.39 9.15
CA PHE A 24 7.86 -13.04 8.81
C PHE A 24 8.65 -11.98 9.57
N SER A 25 9.03 -10.91 8.87
CA SER A 25 9.62 -9.77 9.55
C SER A 25 8.57 -9.04 10.40
N ARG A 26 9.04 -8.22 11.33
CA ARG A 26 8.16 -7.33 12.10
C ARG A 26 7.31 -6.42 11.18
N GLN A 27 7.89 -5.97 10.07
CA GLN A 27 7.21 -5.13 9.09
C GLN A 27 6.11 -5.90 8.33
N ASP A 28 6.35 -7.18 8.00
CA ASP A 28 5.34 -8.04 7.38
C ASP A 28 4.18 -8.26 8.34
N SER A 29 4.48 -8.49 9.62
CA SER A 29 3.46 -8.65 10.66
C SER A 29 2.61 -7.39 10.82
N LEU A 30 3.22 -6.20 10.87
CA LEU A 30 2.50 -4.93 11.00
C LEU A 30 1.59 -4.63 9.80
N ARG A 31 1.98 -5.07 8.60
CA ARG A 31 1.20 -4.88 7.37
C ARG A 31 0.10 -5.91 7.20
N GLY A 32 0.38 -7.19 7.51
CA GLY A 32 -0.55 -8.30 7.32
C GLY A 32 -1.49 -8.59 8.48
N SER A 33 -1.27 -8.02 9.68
CA SER A 33 -2.13 -8.29 10.84
C SER A 33 -3.25 -7.27 10.97
N LEU A 34 -4.48 -7.74 11.23
CA LEU A 34 -5.64 -6.91 11.58
C LEU A 34 -5.64 -6.53 13.07
N THR A 35 -4.70 -5.68 13.48
CA THR A 35 -4.63 -5.17 14.85
C THR A 35 -5.82 -4.24 15.18
N PRO A 36 -6.12 -4.00 16.48
CA PRO A 36 -7.14 -3.01 16.86
C PRO A 36 -6.91 -1.62 16.26
N LEU A 37 -5.65 -1.24 15.99
CA LEU A 37 -5.31 0.04 15.36
C LEU A 37 -5.68 0.12 13.88
N ARG A 38 -5.96 -1.02 13.23
CA ARG A 38 -6.44 -1.10 11.84
C ARG A 38 -7.94 -1.35 11.75
N THR A 39 -8.50 -2.11 12.69
CA THR A 39 -9.91 -2.49 12.67
C THR A 39 -10.82 -1.49 13.38
N CYS A 40 -10.27 -0.53 14.13
CA CYS A 40 -11.06 0.52 14.79
C CYS A 40 -11.70 1.53 13.82
N TYR A 41 -11.35 1.49 12.53
CA TYR A 41 -11.93 2.33 11.50
C TYR A 41 -12.05 1.59 10.15
N ASP A 42 -13.02 2.04 9.37
CA ASP A 42 -13.37 1.53 8.05
C ASP A 42 -13.25 2.67 7.04
N VAL A 43 -12.41 2.53 6.02
CA VAL A 43 -12.14 3.61 5.07
C VAL A 43 -13.27 3.67 4.05
N THR A 44 -13.87 4.85 3.90
CA THR A 44 -14.99 5.06 2.96
C THR A 44 -14.54 5.74 1.68
N TYR A 45 -13.59 6.68 1.75
CA TYR A 45 -13.19 7.46 0.58
C TYR A 45 -11.75 7.98 0.67
N TYR A 46 -11.07 7.96 -0.47
CA TYR A 46 -9.76 8.58 -0.64
C TYR A 46 -9.83 9.77 -1.63
N ASP A 47 -9.32 10.92 -1.22
CA ASP A 47 -9.08 12.08 -2.09
C ASP A 47 -7.57 12.29 -2.27
N LEU A 48 -7.00 11.57 -3.24
CA LEU A 48 -5.58 11.58 -3.52
C LEU A 48 -5.22 12.75 -4.45
N ASN A 49 -4.32 13.61 -3.97
CA ASN A 49 -3.70 14.68 -4.74
C ASN A 49 -2.20 14.41 -4.82
N VAL A 50 -1.69 14.13 -6.01
CA VAL A 50 -0.30 13.74 -6.23
C VAL A 50 0.32 14.53 -7.37
N ARG A 51 1.53 15.01 -7.16
CA ARG A 51 2.39 15.59 -8.19
C ARG A 51 3.49 14.59 -8.51
N VAL A 52 3.67 14.29 -9.80
CA VAL A 52 4.71 13.40 -10.30
C VAL A 52 5.75 14.21 -11.04
N ASP A 53 7.01 14.09 -10.62
CA ASP A 53 8.17 14.70 -11.28
C ASP A 53 9.04 13.59 -11.88
N PRO A 54 8.89 13.29 -13.19
CA PRO A 54 9.67 12.23 -13.85
C PRO A 54 11.16 12.52 -13.90
N ALA A 55 11.57 13.79 -13.99
CA ALA A 55 12.98 14.17 -14.06
C ALA A 55 13.70 13.86 -12.75
N ARG A 56 13.03 14.11 -11.62
CA ARG A 56 13.57 13.80 -10.27
C ARG A 56 13.18 12.42 -9.76
N LYS A 57 12.37 11.66 -10.52
CA LYS A 57 11.76 10.38 -10.09
C LYS A 57 11.10 10.50 -8.71
N ARG A 58 10.37 11.60 -8.50
CA ARG A 58 9.88 12.04 -7.19
C ARG A 58 8.37 12.25 -7.24
N ILE A 59 7.71 11.93 -6.14
CA ILE A 59 6.30 12.27 -5.91
C ILE A 59 6.17 13.14 -4.67
N GLU A 60 5.15 13.98 -4.66
CA GLU A 60 4.70 14.71 -3.47
C GLU A 60 3.22 15.01 -3.56
N GLY A 61 2.57 15.17 -2.40
CA GLY A 61 1.15 15.40 -2.40
C GLY A 61 0.52 15.19 -1.03
N HIS A 62 -0.78 14.93 -1.06
CA HIS A 62 -1.52 14.52 0.12
C HIS A 62 -2.66 13.58 -0.25
N ASN A 63 -3.06 12.76 0.71
CA ASN A 63 -4.30 12.01 0.64
C ASN A 63 -5.21 12.44 1.78
N VAL A 64 -6.47 12.73 1.48
CA VAL A 64 -7.52 12.84 2.50
C VAL A 64 -8.19 11.48 2.62
N ILE A 65 -8.09 10.88 3.80
CA ILE A 65 -8.60 9.55 4.11
C ILE A 65 -9.86 9.77 4.94
N HIS A 66 -11.02 9.52 4.35
CA HIS A 66 -12.31 9.54 5.02
C HIS A 66 -12.63 8.16 5.56
N TYR A 67 -13.14 8.10 6.80
CA TYR A 67 -13.41 6.83 7.44
C TYR A 67 -14.59 6.91 8.40
N ARG A 68 -15.25 5.76 8.59
CA ARG A 68 -16.20 5.48 9.66
C ARG A 68 -15.43 4.94 10.86
N VAL A 69 -15.73 5.46 12.05
CA VAL A 69 -15.21 4.90 13.29
C VAL A 69 -16.01 3.63 13.63
N VAL A 70 -15.32 2.48 13.71
CA VAL A 70 -15.92 1.17 14.00
C VAL A 70 -15.94 0.89 15.51
N GLU A 71 -14.87 1.29 16.20
CA GLU A 71 -14.75 1.21 17.64
C GLU A 71 -14.12 2.49 18.18
N ASP A 72 -14.41 2.85 19.42
CA ASP A 72 -13.80 4.01 20.07
C ASP A 72 -12.27 3.90 20.04
N PHE A 73 -11.59 4.91 19.48
CA PHE A 73 -10.13 4.92 19.42
C PHE A 73 -9.52 6.30 19.60
N ARG A 74 -8.23 6.32 19.97
CA ARG A 74 -7.40 7.53 19.98
C ARG A 74 -6.18 7.43 19.08
N ARG A 75 -5.89 6.22 18.60
CA ARG A 75 -4.75 5.91 17.75
C ARG A 75 -5.21 4.98 16.62
N MET A 76 -4.71 5.25 15.43
CA MET A 76 -4.96 4.43 14.23
C MET A 76 -3.65 4.13 13.51
N GLN A 77 -3.63 3.06 12.74
CA GLN A 77 -2.51 2.69 11.89
C GLN A 77 -2.85 2.94 10.43
N LEU A 78 -1.98 3.66 9.72
CA LEU A 78 -1.92 3.80 8.27
C LEU A 78 -0.63 3.15 7.76
N ASP A 79 -0.54 2.97 6.44
CA ASP A 79 0.63 2.45 5.76
C ASP A 79 1.17 3.46 4.75
N LEU A 80 2.48 3.66 4.78
CA LEU A 80 3.20 4.40 3.76
C LEU A 80 4.65 3.93 3.76
N PHE A 81 5.22 3.69 2.59
CA PHE A 81 6.60 3.27 2.48
C PHE A 81 7.60 4.28 3.09
N ALA A 82 8.60 3.79 3.83
CA ALA A 82 9.49 4.64 4.64
C ALA A 82 10.31 5.66 3.83
N ASN A 83 10.59 5.38 2.56
CA ASN A 83 11.23 6.30 1.61
C ASN A 83 10.34 7.48 1.21
N LEU A 84 9.06 7.49 1.62
CA LEU A 84 8.14 8.61 1.50
C LEU A 84 7.97 9.27 2.87
N ARG A 85 8.54 10.47 3.00
CA ARG A 85 8.53 11.26 4.24
C ARG A 85 7.17 11.92 4.40
N ILE A 86 6.57 11.73 5.58
CA ILE A 86 5.39 12.49 6.01
C ILE A 86 5.87 13.82 6.56
N SER A 87 5.35 14.92 6.00
CA SER A 87 5.64 16.27 6.49
C SER A 87 4.64 16.71 7.55
N ARG A 88 3.37 16.27 7.43
CA ARG A 88 2.30 16.64 8.35
C ARG A 88 1.12 15.68 8.22
N ILE A 89 0.46 15.39 9.34
CA ILE A 89 -0.87 14.78 9.38
C ILE A 89 -1.82 15.75 10.07
N THR A 90 -3.00 15.96 9.51
CA THR A 90 -4.02 16.82 10.11
C THR A 90 -5.38 16.16 10.18
N GLN A 91 -6.19 16.55 11.17
CA GLN A 91 -7.62 16.30 11.22
C GLN A 91 -8.32 17.66 11.35
N GLY A 92 -9.01 18.08 10.29
CA GLY A 92 -9.44 19.47 10.14
C GLY A 92 -8.24 20.42 10.21
N LYS A 93 -8.27 21.37 11.15
CA LYS A 93 -7.18 22.35 11.37
C LYS A 93 -6.10 21.86 12.34
N ARG A 94 -6.29 20.74 13.03
CA ARG A 94 -5.37 20.25 14.05
C ARG A 94 -4.26 19.42 13.42
N ILE A 95 -3.04 19.64 13.89
CA ILE A 95 -1.88 18.80 13.55
C ILE A 95 -1.87 17.62 14.51
N LEU A 96 -1.74 16.41 13.97
CA LEU A 96 -1.67 15.16 14.71
C LEU A 96 -0.22 14.72 14.87
N SER A 97 0.12 14.16 16.03
CA SER A 97 1.38 13.46 16.22
C SER A 97 1.30 12.06 15.62
N PHE A 98 2.45 11.53 15.22
CA PHE A 98 2.54 10.16 14.74
C PHE A 98 3.92 9.57 15.06
N THR A 99 3.97 8.24 15.17
CA THR A 99 5.22 7.49 15.16
C THR A 99 5.26 6.56 13.96
N ARG A 100 6.45 6.05 13.62
CA ARG A 100 6.64 5.17 12.46
C ARG A 100 7.49 3.97 12.83
N GLU A 101 7.09 2.80 12.36
CA GLU A 101 7.85 1.56 12.44
C GLU A 101 7.90 0.94 11.04
N GLY A 102 9.01 1.17 10.33
CA GLY A 102 9.13 0.82 8.91
C GLY A 102 8.05 1.51 8.05
N ASN A 103 7.19 0.72 7.41
CA ASN A 103 6.10 1.24 6.58
C ASN A 103 4.81 1.52 7.36
N ALA A 104 4.71 1.11 8.63
CA ALA A 104 3.55 1.37 9.47
C ALA A 104 3.65 2.76 10.12
N VAL A 105 2.58 3.54 9.99
CA VAL A 105 2.44 4.89 10.52
C VAL A 105 1.33 4.89 11.56
N PHE A 106 1.67 5.19 12.80
CA PHE A 106 0.71 5.22 13.89
C PHE A 106 0.35 6.65 14.23
N VAL A 107 -0.89 7.04 13.94
CA VAL A 107 -1.39 8.40 14.09
C VAL A 107 -2.12 8.51 15.42
N ASP A 108 -1.72 9.45 16.26
CA ASP A 108 -2.42 9.80 17.50
C ASP A 108 -3.36 10.97 17.22
N THR A 109 -4.66 10.73 17.36
CA THR A 109 -5.72 11.70 17.02
C THR A 109 -5.87 12.82 18.06
N GLY A 110 -5.24 12.68 19.24
CA GLY A 110 -5.31 13.62 20.37
C GLY A 110 -6.66 13.62 21.11
N GLU A 111 -7.74 13.22 20.43
CA GLU A 111 -9.10 13.16 20.96
C GLU A 111 -9.73 11.79 20.72
N LEU A 112 -10.72 11.43 21.54
CA LEU A 112 -11.48 10.21 21.30
C LEU A 112 -12.23 10.34 19.98
N GLN A 113 -12.05 9.38 19.09
CA GLN A 113 -12.88 9.19 17.92
C GLN A 113 -14.05 8.29 18.34
N PRO A 114 -15.29 8.82 18.44
CA PRO A 114 -16.42 8.04 18.93
C PRO A 114 -16.97 7.13 17.84
N LYS A 115 -17.29 5.90 18.22
CA LYS A 115 -17.91 4.87 17.39
C LYS A 115 -19.11 5.41 16.61
N GLY A 116 -19.20 5.03 15.34
CA GLY A 116 -20.26 5.44 14.41
C GLY A 116 -20.04 6.80 13.76
N SER A 117 -19.11 7.64 14.26
CA SER A 117 -18.83 8.94 13.64
C SER A 117 -18.10 8.81 12.29
N GLN A 118 -18.22 9.83 11.46
CA GLN A 118 -17.46 10.00 10.23
C GLN A 118 -16.34 11.01 10.48
N GLN A 119 -15.13 10.67 10.08
CA GLN A 119 -13.95 11.47 10.32
C GLN A 119 -13.05 11.48 9.08
N SER A 120 -12.05 12.35 9.08
CA SER A 120 -11.02 12.32 8.06
C SER A 120 -9.67 12.74 8.58
N VAL A 121 -8.60 12.19 8.01
CA VAL A 121 -7.23 12.64 8.20
C VAL A 121 -6.61 13.00 6.86
N THR A 122 -5.82 14.07 6.83
CA THR A 122 -5.03 14.46 5.66
C THR A 122 -3.56 14.17 5.92
N VAL A 123 -2.94 13.36 5.08
CA VAL A 123 -1.53 12.99 5.20
C VAL A 123 -0.74 13.63 4.06
N HIS A 124 0.13 14.59 4.39
CA HIS A 124 1.03 15.24 3.43
C HIS A 124 2.37 14.52 3.37
N TYR A 125 2.80 14.14 2.17
CA TYR A 125 3.99 13.31 1.99
C TYR A 125 4.78 13.68 0.74
N ALA A 126 6.06 13.30 0.72
CA ALA A 126 6.91 13.42 -0.46
C ALA A 126 8.10 12.45 -0.40
N GLY A 127 8.62 12.08 -1.56
CA GLY A 127 9.86 11.31 -1.65
C GLY A 127 10.05 10.65 -3.01
N ASN A 128 11.09 9.84 -3.09
CA ASN A 128 11.37 9.02 -4.27
C ASN A 128 10.77 7.64 -4.02
N PRO A 129 9.70 7.25 -4.74
CA PRO A 129 9.10 5.94 -4.55
C PRO A 129 10.05 4.85 -5.08
N ARG A 130 9.87 3.62 -4.57
CA ARG A 130 10.66 2.47 -5.01
C ARG A 130 10.50 2.27 -6.52
N PRO A 131 11.58 2.13 -7.29
CA PRO A 131 11.48 1.76 -8.69
C PRO A 131 11.08 0.29 -8.83
N ALA A 132 10.23 -0.02 -9.80
CA ALA A 132 9.99 -1.38 -10.25
C ALA A 132 11.18 -1.81 -11.13
N VAL A 133 11.96 -2.79 -10.67
CA VAL A 133 13.13 -3.28 -11.41
C VAL A 133 12.68 -4.16 -12.59
N ASN A 134 11.76 -5.10 -12.33
CA ASN A 134 11.22 -6.06 -13.30
C ASN A 134 9.67 -6.11 -13.25
N PRO A 135 8.97 -5.05 -13.69
CA PRO A 135 7.50 -5.07 -13.76
C PRO A 135 6.98 -6.13 -14.75
N PRO A 136 5.86 -6.83 -14.47
CA PRO A 136 4.95 -6.62 -13.33
C PRO A 136 5.33 -7.41 -12.05
N TRP A 137 6.38 -8.23 -12.09
CA TRP A 137 6.80 -9.12 -10.99
C TRP A 137 7.41 -8.38 -9.79
N ASP A 138 7.88 -7.15 -10.00
CA ASP A 138 8.33 -6.23 -8.95
C ASP A 138 7.44 -4.98 -8.96
N GLY A 139 6.72 -4.76 -7.85
CA GLY A 139 5.89 -3.58 -7.65
C GLY A 139 6.73 -2.32 -7.45
N GLY A 140 6.23 -1.18 -7.94
CA GLY A 140 6.97 0.08 -7.90
C GLY A 140 6.65 1.00 -9.06
N PHE A 141 7.42 2.09 -9.15
CA PHE A 141 7.37 3.00 -10.29
C PHE A 141 8.30 2.56 -11.41
N SER A 142 7.76 2.47 -12.61
CA SER A 142 8.53 2.40 -13.85
C SER A 142 8.86 3.82 -14.30
N TRP A 143 10.14 4.19 -14.27
CA TRP A 143 10.63 5.47 -14.78
C TRP A 143 11.35 5.24 -16.11
N LYS A 144 10.61 5.23 -17.22
CA LYS A 144 11.12 4.90 -18.56
C LYS A 144 10.96 6.08 -19.52
N LYS A 145 11.35 5.85 -20.77
CA LYS A 145 11.06 6.73 -21.90
C LYS A 145 10.30 5.93 -22.95
N ASP A 146 9.41 6.59 -23.69
CA ASP A 146 8.77 6.02 -24.87
C ASP A 146 9.73 5.97 -26.09
N SER A 147 9.23 5.47 -27.23
CA SER A 147 9.99 5.39 -28.49
C SER A 147 10.41 6.75 -29.05
N THR A 148 9.79 7.84 -28.59
CA THR A 148 10.12 9.23 -28.97
C THR A 148 11.03 9.93 -27.96
N GLY A 149 11.44 9.23 -26.89
CA GLY A 149 12.31 9.74 -25.84
C GLY A 149 11.60 10.55 -24.75
N LYS A 150 10.26 10.64 -24.77
CA LYS A 150 9.48 11.35 -23.74
C LYS A 150 9.33 10.48 -22.48
N PRO A 151 9.22 11.08 -21.29
CA PRO A 151 9.01 10.30 -20.06
C PRO A 151 7.75 9.43 -20.12
N TRP A 152 7.90 8.16 -19.76
CA TRP A 152 6.83 7.19 -19.58
C TRP A 152 6.87 6.69 -18.14
N VAL A 153 5.80 6.96 -17.39
CA VAL A 153 5.72 6.62 -15.96
C VAL A 153 4.50 5.76 -15.70
N ALA A 154 4.72 4.62 -15.04
CA ALA A 154 3.66 3.71 -14.62
C ALA A 154 3.91 3.25 -13.18
N VAL A 155 2.85 2.86 -12.48
CA VAL A 155 2.92 2.27 -11.14
C VAL A 155 2.30 0.88 -11.15
N SER A 156 3.01 -0.09 -10.55
CA SER A 156 2.53 -1.45 -10.35
C SER A 156 2.44 -1.73 -8.86
N CYS A 157 1.26 -2.09 -8.37
CA CYS A 157 1.00 -2.26 -6.94
C CYS A 157 0.75 -3.71 -6.51
N GLU A 158 0.57 -4.64 -7.45
CA GLU A 158 0.25 -6.04 -7.15
C GLU A 158 1.29 -6.66 -6.20
N GLY A 159 0.82 -7.36 -5.17
CA GLY A 159 1.64 -7.96 -4.10
C GLY A 159 2.29 -6.98 -3.13
N VAL A 160 2.79 -5.82 -3.60
CA VAL A 160 3.52 -4.85 -2.79
C VAL A 160 2.59 -3.88 -2.06
N GLY A 161 1.42 -3.56 -2.62
CA GLY A 161 0.41 -2.70 -2.03
C GLY A 161 0.50 -1.23 -2.42
N ALA A 162 -0.61 -0.51 -2.24
CA ALA A 162 -0.75 0.90 -2.65
C ALA A 162 0.10 1.85 -1.80
N SER A 163 0.45 1.43 -0.58
CA SER A 163 1.29 2.19 0.36
C SER A 163 2.69 2.51 -0.18
N LEU A 164 3.11 1.88 -1.29
CA LEU A 164 4.36 2.21 -1.98
C LEU A 164 4.37 3.63 -2.57
N TRP A 165 3.20 4.23 -2.82
CA TRP A 165 3.10 5.54 -3.47
C TRP A 165 2.15 6.56 -2.84
N TRP A 166 1.25 6.14 -1.94
CA TRP A 166 0.38 7.07 -1.19
C TRP A 166 -0.08 6.46 0.14
N PRO A 167 -0.36 7.29 1.16
CA PRO A 167 -0.75 6.80 2.47
C PRO A 167 -2.18 6.25 2.46
N CYS A 168 -2.36 5.02 2.94
CA CYS A 168 -3.64 4.30 2.92
C CYS A 168 -3.71 3.25 4.04
N LYS A 169 -4.89 2.64 4.26
CA LYS A 169 -5.02 1.35 4.96
C LYS A 169 -4.76 0.25 3.94
N ASP A 170 -3.51 -0.23 3.87
CA ASP A 170 -3.04 -1.12 2.80
C ASP A 170 -3.23 -2.59 3.20
N HIS A 171 -4.50 -2.98 3.39
CA HIS A 171 -4.88 -4.35 3.74
C HIS A 171 -6.06 -4.81 2.88
N PRO A 172 -6.01 -6.01 2.27
CA PRO A 172 -7.00 -6.46 1.28
C PRO A 172 -8.41 -6.69 1.85
N SER A 173 -8.57 -6.67 3.18
CA SER A 173 -9.89 -6.78 3.83
C SER A 173 -10.68 -5.48 3.86
N ASP A 174 -10.10 -4.37 3.40
CA ASP A 174 -10.71 -3.04 3.44
C ASP A 174 -10.81 -2.51 2.01
N GLU A 175 -12.03 -2.33 1.53
CA GLU A 175 -12.31 -1.79 0.20
C GLU A 175 -13.03 -0.44 0.38
N PRO A 176 -12.43 0.69 -0.03
CA PRO A 176 -13.10 1.98 0.06
C PRO A 176 -14.24 2.06 -0.94
N ASP A 177 -15.33 2.75 -0.59
CA ASP A 177 -16.48 2.96 -1.48
C ASP A 177 -16.08 3.62 -2.81
N SER A 178 -15.11 4.54 -2.75
CA SER A 178 -14.60 5.23 -3.93
C SER A 178 -13.24 5.88 -3.72
N VAL A 179 -12.59 6.26 -4.82
CA VAL A 179 -11.33 6.99 -4.83
C VAL A 179 -11.41 8.11 -5.87
N ARG A 180 -10.91 9.29 -5.51
CA ARG A 180 -10.60 10.36 -6.48
C ARG A 180 -9.10 10.53 -6.56
N ILE A 181 -8.58 10.55 -7.80
CA ILE A 181 -7.17 10.76 -8.08
C ILE A 181 -7.01 12.06 -8.87
N ARG A 182 -6.32 13.04 -8.28
CA ARG A 182 -5.87 14.26 -8.95
C ARG A 182 -4.37 14.16 -9.14
N CYS A 183 -3.94 14.04 -10.39
CA CYS A 183 -2.53 13.91 -10.72
C CYS A 183 -2.03 15.14 -11.48
N GLN A 184 -1.06 15.82 -10.88
CA GLN A 184 -0.32 16.90 -11.53
C GLN A 184 0.94 16.33 -12.18
N VAL A 185 1.06 16.53 -13.49
CA VAL A 185 2.20 16.13 -14.31
C VAL A 185 2.73 17.34 -15.10
N PRO A 186 3.97 17.30 -15.63
CA PRO A 186 4.43 18.26 -16.63
C PRO A 186 3.42 18.43 -17.77
N SER A 187 3.28 19.65 -18.30
CA SER A 187 2.29 19.98 -19.35
C SER A 187 2.42 19.18 -20.65
N SER A 188 3.59 18.59 -20.89
CA SER A 188 3.86 17.71 -22.03
C SER A 188 3.38 16.27 -21.83
N LEU A 189 2.88 15.92 -20.64
CA LEU A 189 2.42 14.60 -20.27
C LEU A 189 0.93 14.59 -19.94
N THR A 190 0.33 13.42 -19.99
CA THR A 190 -1.04 13.17 -19.55
C THR A 190 -1.01 12.07 -18.49
N CYS A 191 -1.81 12.22 -17.43
CA CYS A 191 -2.01 11.16 -16.46
C CYS A 191 -3.30 10.40 -16.80
N VAL A 192 -3.20 9.08 -16.79
CA VAL A 192 -4.33 8.15 -16.84
C VAL A 192 -4.30 7.34 -15.55
N ALA A 193 -5.45 7.21 -14.90
CA ALA A 193 -5.61 6.49 -13.65
C ALA A 193 -6.93 5.74 -13.64
N ASN A 194 -7.07 4.80 -12.71
CA ASN A 194 -8.28 4.02 -12.52
C ASN A 194 -9.45 4.96 -12.14
N GLY A 195 -10.60 4.80 -12.80
CA GLY A 195 -11.79 5.61 -12.62
C GLY A 195 -12.80 5.41 -13.74
#